data_AF-A0A4Y9S085-F1
#
_entry.id   AF-A0A4Y9S085-F1
#
_cell.length_a   1.000
_cell.length_b   1.000
_cell.length_c   1.000
_cell.angle_alpha   90.00
_cell.angle_beta   90.00
_cell.angle_gamma   90.00
#
_symmetry.space_group_name_H-M   'P 1'
#
loop_
_entity.id
_entity.type
_entity.pdbx_description
1 polymer ?
#
loop_
_entity_poly.entity_id
_entity_poly.type
_entity_poly.pdbx_seq_one_letter_code
_entity_poly.pdbx_strand_id
1 'polypeptide(L)'
;MERRALLGLAVVATAAASTSARASSGGAAPSADTYFRLPVITASIIQASGRRGVLTIETGVDVPDAALRTRAQQSAPRLRAAYNTAAQRFANGIRPGAVPNIDQLSSELQAATNATLGRPGARVLLGTVMAV
;
A
#
# COMPACT_ATOMS: atom_id res chain seq x y z
N MET A 1 58.67 -25.98 39.61
CA MET A 1 58.78 -27.33 39.01
C MET A 1 57.39 -27.77 38.62
N GLU A 2 57.25 -28.51 37.51
CA GLU A 2 56.01 -29.16 37.05
C GLU A 2 54.98 -28.16 36.42
N ARG A 3 54.49 -28.22 35.16
CA ARG A 3 54.55 -29.22 34.07
C ARG A 3 54.18 -28.52 32.74
N ARG A 4 55.18 -28.37 31.88
CA ARG A 4 55.18 -28.67 30.44
C ARG A 4 53.92 -28.38 29.59
N ALA A 5 54.20 -27.65 28.50
CA ALA A 5 53.64 -27.80 27.14
C ALA A 5 52.22 -27.25 26.92
N LEU A 6 52.00 -26.10 26.28
CA LEU A 6 52.30 -25.77 24.87
C LEU A 6 52.11 -26.97 23.92
N LEU A 7 50.93 -27.10 23.30
CA LEU A 7 50.69 -27.33 21.86
C LEU A 7 49.25 -27.80 21.61
N GLY A 8 48.59 -27.20 20.61
CA GLY A 8 47.28 -27.62 20.07
C GLY A 8 46.30 -26.45 20.04
N LEU A 9 46.48 -25.45 19.17
CA LEU A 9 46.03 -25.48 17.77
C LEU A 9 44.62 -26.08 17.60
N ALA A 10 43.59 -25.25 17.77
CA ALA A 10 42.30 -25.45 17.14
C ALA A 10 41.67 -24.09 16.85
N VAL A 11 42.05 -23.55 15.68
CA VAL A 11 41.29 -22.54 14.95
C VAL A 11 39.89 -23.07 14.73
N VAL A 12 38.89 -22.38 15.26
CA VAL A 12 37.53 -22.42 14.70
C VAL A 12 37.11 -20.98 14.48
N ALA A 13 37.57 -20.45 13.35
CA ALA A 13 36.96 -19.30 12.73
C ALA A 13 35.59 -19.73 12.21
N THR A 14 34.53 -19.48 12.98
CA THR A 14 33.18 -19.41 12.42
C THR A 14 33.10 -18.16 11.57
N ALA A 15 33.59 -18.28 10.34
CA ALA A 15 33.34 -17.32 9.27
C ALA A 15 31.83 -17.15 9.16
N ALA A 16 31.36 -15.95 9.50
CA ALA A 16 30.07 -15.45 9.05
C ALA A 16 30.12 -15.40 7.52
N ALA A 17 29.75 -16.51 6.89
CA ALA A 17 29.52 -16.57 5.47
C ALA A 17 28.27 -15.75 5.18
N SER A 18 28.48 -14.48 4.84
CA SER A 18 27.55 -13.65 4.10
C SER A 18 27.16 -14.41 2.83
N THR A 19 26.02 -15.10 2.89
CA THR A 19 25.38 -15.67 1.70
C THR A 19 24.89 -14.50 0.85
N SER A 20 25.76 -14.07 -0.07
CA SER A 20 25.34 -13.28 -1.22
C SER A 20 24.59 -14.23 -2.14
N ALA A 21 23.28 -14.35 -1.93
CA ALA A 21 22.41 -15.06 -2.84
C ALA A 21 22.31 -14.29 -4.17
N ARG A 22 23.00 -14.77 -5.20
CA ARG A 22 22.84 -14.31 -6.58
C ARG A 22 22.60 -15.54 -7.46
N ALA A 23 21.36 -15.71 -7.93
CA ALA A 23 21.02 -16.05 -9.33
C ALA A 23 19.56 -16.52 -9.45
N SER A 24 18.77 -15.81 -10.26
CA SER A 24 18.35 -16.38 -11.54
C SER A 24 18.28 -15.26 -12.57
N SER A 25 19.09 -15.39 -13.62
CA SER A 25 18.94 -14.67 -14.87
C SER A 25 17.88 -15.39 -15.68
N GLY A 26 16.62 -15.23 -15.29
CA GLY A 26 15.47 -15.52 -16.12
C GLY A 26 14.98 -14.19 -16.66
N GLY A 27 15.22 -13.94 -17.95
CA GLY A 27 14.60 -12.83 -18.66
C GLY A 27 13.10 -13.06 -18.79
N ALA A 28 12.37 -12.95 -17.68
CA ALA A 28 11.03 -12.42 -17.76
C ALA A 28 11.22 -10.95 -18.14
N ALA A 29 10.66 -10.54 -19.28
CA ALA A 29 10.43 -9.12 -19.50
C ALA A 29 9.86 -8.56 -18.19
N PRO A 30 10.34 -7.42 -17.66
CA PRO A 30 9.69 -6.83 -16.52
C PRO A 30 8.26 -6.57 -16.98
N SER A 31 7.32 -7.42 -16.56
CA SER A 31 5.96 -6.97 -16.36
C SER A 31 6.13 -5.86 -15.36
N ALA A 32 6.34 -4.65 -15.86
CA ALA A 32 6.50 -3.48 -15.03
C ALA A 32 5.22 -3.46 -14.22
N ASP A 33 5.31 -3.77 -12.93
CA ASP A 33 4.15 -3.83 -12.05
C ASP A 33 3.60 -2.40 -12.02
N THR A 34 2.63 -2.15 -12.89
CA THR A 34 2.02 -0.83 -13.09
C THR A 34 1.13 -0.52 -11.90
N TYR A 35 0.67 -1.58 -11.23
CA TYR A 35 -0.14 -1.58 -10.05
C TYR A 35 0.71 -1.56 -8.77
N PHE A 36 0.25 -0.80 -7.79
CA PHE A 36 0.72 -0.94 -6.42
C PHE A 36 -0.42 -0.74 -5.43
N ARG A 37 -0.42 -1.55 -4.37
CA ARG A 37 -1.44 -1.49 -3.32
C ARG A 37 -1.17 -0.32 -2.40
N LEU A 38 -2.22 0.41 -2.04
CA LEU A 38 -2.15 1.41 -0.97
C LEU A 38 -2.67 0.82 0.35
N PRO A 39 -2.32 1.44 1.49
CA PRO A 39 -2.92 1.07 2.76
C PRO A 39 -4.44 1.16 2.72
N VAL A 40 -5.09 0.25 3.44
CA VAL A 40 -6.55 0.24 3.63
C VAL A 40 -6.99 1.55 4.29
N ILE A 41 -8.06 2.14 3.77
CA ILE A 41 -8.66 3.36 4.29
C ILE A 41 -9.88 2.99 5.11
N THR A 42 -10.10 3.68 6.21
CA THR A 42 -11.31 3.56 7.02
C THR A 42 -11.98 4.91 7.19
N ALA A 43 -13.31 4.92 7.17
CA ALA A 43 -14.14 6.09 7.43
C ALA A 43 -15.30 5.73 8.38
N SER A 44 -15.77 6.70 9.16
CA SER A 44 -16.93 6.49 10.04
C SER A 44 -18.23 6.82 9.32
N ILE A 45 -19.21 5.91 9.37
CA ILE A 45 -20.57 6.08 8.82
C ILE A 45 -21.62 6.04 9.94
N ILE A 46 -22.84 6.50 9.67
CA ILE A 46 -23.98 6.30 10.57
C ILE A 46 -24.86 5.17 10.03
N GLN A 47 -25.12 4.17 10.87
CA GLN A 47 -25.98 3.03 10.52
C GLN A 47 -27.46 3.39 10.67
N ALA A 48 -28.35 2.52 10.17
CA ALA A 48 -29.80 2.66 10.34
C ALA A 48 -30.22 2.76 11.83
N SER A 49 -29.48 2.10 12.71
CA SER A 49 -29.68 2.14 14.17
C SER A 49 -29.27 3.47 14.82
N GLY A 50 -28.71 4.41 14.06
CA GLY A 50 -28.12 5.66 14.58
C GLY A 50 -26.74 5.48 15.22
N ARG A 51 -26.23 4.25 15.32
CA ARG A 51 -24.88 3.96 15.83
C ARG A 51 -23.82 4.26 14.76
N ARG A 52 -22.59 4.55 15.21
CA ARG A 52 -21.44 4.71 14.32
C ARG A 52 -20.98 3.34 13.81
N GLY A 53 -20.86 3.22 12.50
CA GLY A 53 -20.27 2.09 11.80
C GLY A 53 -18.94 2.45 11.16
N VAL A 54 -18.28 1.44 10.58
CA VAL A 54 -16.99 1.60 9.90
C VAL A 54 -17.14 1.21 8.43
N LEU A 55 -16.72 2.10 7.55
CA LEU A 55 -16.53 1.85 6.13
C LEU A 55 -15.04 1.54 5.90
N THR A 56 -14.72 0.32 5.51
CA THR A 56 -13.38 -0.15 5.17
C THR A 56 -13.25 -0.26 3.66
N ILE A 57 -12.17 0.32 3.11
CA ILE A 57 -11.95 0.42 1.66
C ILE A 57 -10.52 0.00 1.37
N GLU A 58 -10.37 -1.12 0.66
CA GLU A 58 -9.08 -1.52 0.10
C GLU A 58 -8.87 -0.78 -1.22
N THR A 59 -7.69 -0.15 -1.37
CA THR A 59 -7.36 0.62 -2.58
C THR A 59 -6.01 0.22 -3.14
N GLY A 60 -5.89 0.34 -4.45
CA GLY A 60 -4.62 0.32 -5.15
C GLY A 60 -4.66 1.31 -6.31
N VAL A 61 -3.49 1.59 -6.88
CA VAL A 61 -3.37 2.52 -8.00
C VAL A 61 -2.61 1.82 -9.12
N ASP A 62 -3.20 1.83 -10.30
CA ASP A 62 -2.55 1.41 -11.54
C ASP A 62 -2.03 2.63 -12.30
N VAL A 63 -0.74 2.62 -12.63
CA VAL A 63 -0.03 3.70 -13.31
C VAL A 63 0.80 3.15 -14.47
N PRO A 64 0.26 3.20 -15.70
CA PRO A 64 0.97 2.72 -16.88
C PRO A 64 2.27 3.50 -17.19
N ASP A 65 2.27 4.82 -16.97
CA ASP A 65 3.44 5.68 -17.23
C ASP A 65 4.51 5.54 -16.15
N ALA A 66 5.73 5.18 -16.54
CA ALA A 66 6.82 4.92 -15.59
C ALA A 66 7.23 6.16 -14.77
N ALA A 67 7.27 7.34 -15.38
CA ALA A 67 7.63 8.58 -14.68
C ALA A 67 6.54 8.99 -13.67
N LEU A 68 5.26 8.86 -14.07
CA LEU A 68 4.11 9.08 -13.18
C LEU A 68 4.11 8.09 -12.03
N ARG A 69 4.46 6.82 -12.29
CA ARG A 69 4.51 5.77 -11.26
C ARG A 69 5.53 6.09 -10.18
N THR A 70 6.75 6.49 -10.55
CA THR A 70 7.77 6.92 -9.59
C THR A 70 7.27 8.09 -8.74
N ARG A 71 6.62 9.08 -9.35
CA ARG A 71 6.01 10.20 -8.62
C ARG A 71 4.88 9.76 -7.69
N ALA A 72 4.04 8.81 -8.12
CA ALA A 72 2.93 8.30 -7.33
C ALA A 72 3.44 7.51 -6.11
N GLN A 73 4.48 6.69 -6.29
CA GLN A 73 5.17 5.99 -5.20
C GLN A 73 5.81 6.98 -4.21
N GLN A 74 6.52 8.00 -4.69
CA GLN A 74 7.08 9.07 -3.86
C GLN A 74 6.00 9.88 -3.13
N SER A 75 4.81 9.98 -3.74
CA SER A 75 3.66 10.72 -3.19
C SER A 75 2.71 9.82 -2.37
N ALA A 76 3.07 8.57 -2.07
CA ALA A 76 2.19 7.64 -1.37
C ALA A 76 1.64 8.18 -0.03
N PRO A 77 2.42 8.89 0.83
CA PRO A 77 1.89 9.49 2.04
C PRO A 77 0.83 10.56 1.77
N ARG A 78 0.98 11.34 0.70
CA ARG A 78 0.04 12.39 0.30
C ARG A 78 -1.24 11.78 -0.29
N LEU A 79 -1.11 10.75 -1.12
CA LEU A 79 -2.25 9.99 -1.65
C LEU A 79 -3.07 9.40 -0.49
N ARG A 80 -2.41 8.82 0.52
CA ARG A 80 -3.09 8.29 1.71
C ARG A 80 -3.89 9.38 2.45
N ALA A 81 -3.30 10.55 2.66
CA ALA A 81 -4.00 11.67 3.31
C ALA A 81 -5.21 12.15 2.48
N ALA A 82 -5.04 12.28 1.17
CA ALA A 82 -6.11 12.68 0.26
C ALA A 82 -7.25 11.66 0.24
N TYR A 83 -6.94 10.36 0.23
CA TYR A 83 -7.91 9.29 0.25
C TYR A 83 -8.68 9.21 1.56
N ASN A 84 -8.01 9.36 2.71
CA ASN A 84 -8.70 9.44 4.01
C ASN A 84 -9.69 10.62 4.03
N THR A 85 -9.30 11.76 3.47
CA THR A 85 -10.15 12.95 3.40
C THR A 85 -11.36 12.72 2.50
N ALA A 86 -11.14 12.16 1.31
CA ALA A 86 -12.20 11.85 0.35
C ALA A 86 -13.16 10.79 0.91
N ALA A 87 -12.65 9.70 1.49
CA ALA A 87 -13.47 8.65 2.09
C ALA A 87 -14.31 9.18 3.26
N GLN A 88 -13.76 10.04 4.12
CA GLN A 88 -14.53 10.63 5.21
C GLN A 88 -15.59 11.61 4.71
N ARG A 89 -15.29 12.39 3.65
CA ARG A 89 -16.28 13.27 3.01
C ARG A 89 -17.42 12.47 2.40
N PHE A 90 -17.10 11.41 1.66
CA PHE A 90 -18.08 10.49 1.10
C PHE A 90 -18.94 9.89 2.20
N ALA A 91 -18.33 9.35 3.26
CA ALA A 91 -19.02 8.74 4.40
C ALA A 91 -20.01 9.70 5.09
N ASN A 92 -19.64 10.98 5.24
CA ASN A 92 -20.52 12.00 5.81
C ASN A 92 -21.74 12.32 4.93
N GLY A 93 -21.67 12.03 3.63
CA GLY A 93 -22.78 12.23 2.68
C GLY A 93 -23.75 11.04 2.62
N ILE A 94 -23.40 9.89 3.21
CA ILE A 94 -24.24 8.70 3.20
C ILE A 94 -25.40 8.90 4.18
N ARG A 95 -26.63 8.66 3.72
CA ARG A 95 -27.82 8.66 4.59
C ARG A 95 -27.77 7.46 5.54
N PRO A 96 -28.24 7.60 6.79
CA PRO A 96 -28.26 6.48 7.74
C PRO A 96 -28.94 5.23 7.16
N GLY A 97 -28.22 4.11 7.14
CA GLY A 97 -28.71 2.83 6.61
C GLY A 97 -28.80 2.72 5.09
N ALA A 98 -28.40 3.75 4.34
CA ALA A 98 -28.33 3.68 2.89
C ALA A 98 -27.12 2.87 2.41
N VAL A 99 -27.28 2.19 1.28
CA VAL A 99 -26.19 1.48 0.62
C VAL A 99 -25.19 2.51 0.05
N PRO A 100 -23.88 2.38 0.32
CA PRO A 100 -22.87 3.27 -0.26
C PRO A 100 -22.86 3.21 -1.79
N ASN A 101 -22.88 4.38 -2.45
CA ASN A 101 -22.72 4.46 -3.90
C ASN A 101 -21.23 4.34 -4.29
N ILE A 102 -20.85 3.20 -4.84
CA ILE A 102 -19.45 2.89 -5.18
C ILE A 102 -18.96 3.68 -6.40
N ASP A 103 -19.83 3.98 -7.37
CA ASP A 103 -19.48 4.81 -8.52
C ASP A 103 -19.08 6.22 -8.07
N GLN A 104 -19.85 6.80 -7.15
CA GLN A 104 -19.51 8.10 -6.54
C GLN A 104 -18.18 8.01 -5.78
N LEU A 105 -17.99 7.00 -4.93
CA LEU A 105 -16.74 6.82 -4.18
C LEU A 105 -15.53 6.70 -5.11
N SER A 106 -15.64 5.90 -6.17
CA SER A 106 -14.56 5.70 -7.16
C SER A 106 -14.21 7.01 -7.87
N SER A 107 -15.22 7.81 -8.25
CA SER A 107 -15.04 9.12 -8.87
C SER A 107 -14.35 10.12 -7.94
N GLU A 108 -14.76 10.17 -6.67
CA GLU A 108 -14.14 11.04 -5.66
C GLU A 108 -12.67 10.66 -5.38
N LEU A 109 -12.37 9.36 -5.25
CA LEU A 109 -11.00 8.88 -5.06
C LEU A 109 -10.14 9.09 -6.31
N GLN A 110 -10.70 8.93 -7.50
CA GLN A 110 -10.00 9.23 -8.76
C GLN A 110 -9.69 10.72 -8.88
N ALA A 111 -10.64 11.60 -8.50
CA ALA A 111 -10.41 13.04 -8.46
C ALA A 111 -9.30 13.40 -7.46
N ALA A 112 -9.32 12.81 -6.25
CA ALA A 112 -8.26 12.98 -5.25
C ALA A 112 -6.87 12.53 -5.77
N THR A 113 -6.83 11.45 -6.55
CA THR A 113 -5.60 10.95 -7.20
C THR A 113 -5.06 11.94 -8.21
N ASN A 114 -5.92 12.41 -9.12
CA ASN A 114 -5.53 13.37 -10.14
C ASN A 114 -5.04 14.68 -9.52
N ALA A 115 -5.72 15.16 -8.47
CA ALA A 115 -5.30 16.36 -7.74
C ALA A 115 -3.94 16.18 -7.05
N THR A 116 -3.70 15.02 -6.42
CA THR A 116 -2.44 14.75 -5.72
C THR A 116 -1.27 14.60 -6.69
N LEU A 117 -1.49 13.96 -7.84
CA LEU A 117 -0.45 13.73 -8.85
C LEU A 117 -0.28 14.94 -9.79
N GLY A 118 -1.23 15.87 -9.79
CA GLY A 118 -1.21 17.10 -10.60
C GLY A 118 -1.49 16.89 -12.09
N ARG A 119 -1.78 15.65 -12.51
CA ARG A 119 -2.16 15.30 -13.88
C ARG A 119 -2.93 13.97 -13.89
N PRO A 120 -3.82 13.74 -14.87
CA PRO A 120 -4.44 12.44 -15.08
C PRO A 120 -3.41 11.40 -15.57
N GLY A 121 -3.74 10.12 -15.44
CA GLY A 121 -2.89 9.01 -15.93
C GLY A 121 -2.68 7.88 -14.92
N ALA A 122 -3.18 8.04 -13.70
CA ALA A 122 -3.31 6.97 -12.71
C ALA A 122 -4.77 6.53 -12.62
N ARG A 123 -5.03 5.24 -12.40
CA ARG A 123 -6.35 4.67 -12.16
C ARG A 123 -6.44 4.16 -10.74
N VAL A 124 -7.45 4.60 -10.00
CA VAL A 124 -7.75 4.02 -8.69
C VAL A 124 -8.54 2.73 -8.89
N LEU A 125 -8.09 1.68 -8.22
CA LEU A 125 -8.75 0.39 -8.17
C LEU A 125 -9.25 0.16 -6.75
N LEU A 126 -10.53 -0.20 -6.64
CA LEU A 126 -11.16 -0.59 -5.38
C LEU A 126 -11.14 -2.11 -5.29
N GLY A 127 -10.61 -2.62 -4.18
CA GLY A 127 -10.70 -4.03 -3.85
C GLY A 127 -11.98 -4.30 -3.08
N THR A 128 -11.83 -4.68 -1.82
CA THR A 128 -12.96 -4.88 -0.92
C THR A 128 -13.48 -3.54 -0.37
N VAL A 129 -14.80 -3.35 -0.42
CA VAL A 129 -15.50 -2.26 0.29
C VAL A 129 -16.53 -2.88 1.22
N MET A 130 -16.39 -2.62 2.52
CA MET A 130 -17.27 -3.16 3.56
C MET A 130 -17.77 -2.05 4.47
N ALA A 131 -19.07 -2.04 4.72
CA ALA A 131 -19.72 -1.18 5.70
C ALA A 131 -20.28 -2.05 6.82
N VAL A 132 -19.77 -1.87 8.04
CA VAL A 132 -20.15 -2.66 9.24
C VAL A 132 -20.63 -1.80 10.40
#